data_AF-A0A7S1WE09-F1
#
_entry.id   AF-A0A7S1WE09-F1
#
_cell.length_a   1.000
_cell.length_b   1.000
_cell.length_c   1.000
_cell.angle_alpha   90.00
_cell.angle_beta   90.00
_cell.angle_gamma   90.00
#
_symmetry.space_group_name_H-M   'P 1'
#
loop_
_entity.id
_entity.type
_entity.pdbx_description
1 polymer ?
#
loop_
_entity_poly.entity_id
_entity_poly.type
_entity_poly.pdbx_seq_one_letter_code
_entity_poly.pdbx_strand_id
1 'polypeptide(L)'
;SGFYLTTIGSLVPTEAQKQQEEKVTEHLEASRAGDRSISLAFMASDGPVFKGGTERLGIYSVELSRFEATHISKDETSLEVLASAKFLKEKTPAAKEQYQIVMEDVVALRRGIVRIVPGSAYRGTHPGGFVLVFCTSETAGSCFFREVCHAMRFEGLSPKRFYLETFANGVLTYSIFFPTATEEDLQRLERTLMCTTLLKCFPGKSEIIYSSVMQSQITHEVGLYLLAAVKFVYAFFPREQYAPEYMDVHKVLQWDPPSQRKLEAL
;
A
#
# COMPACT_ATOMS: atom_id res chain seq x y z
N SER A 1 9.62 -6.93 16.75
CA SER A 1 8.23 -6.55 17.05
C SER A 1 8.17 -5.08 17.38
N GLY A 2 7.03 -4.42 17.13
CA GLY A 2 6.81 -3.01 17.40
C GLY A 2 5.36 -2.77 17.82
N PHE A 3 5.14 -1.74 18.63
CA PHE A 3 3.82 -1.37 19.12
C PHE A 3 3.66 0.14 19.03
N TYR A 4 2.59 0.60 18.38
CA TYR A 4 2.39 2.00 18.04
C TYR A 4 0.95 2.41 18.32
N LEU A 5 0.78 3.56 18.97
CA LEU A 5 -0.52 4.17 19.23
C LEU A 5 -0.76 5.34 18.29
N THR A 6 -1.98 5.49 17.81
CA THR A 6 -2.39 6.64 17.01
C THR A 6 -3.82 7.05 17.35
N THR A 7 -4.25 8.23 16.91
CA THR A 7 -5.67 8.56 16.86
C THR A 7 -6.19 8.38 15.44
N ILE A 8 -7.48 8.09 15.29
CA ILE A 8 -8.14 7.94 13.99
C ILE A 8 -9.46 8.71 13.98
N GLY A 9 -9.86 9.17 12.79
CA GLY A 9 -11.16 9.85 12.59
C GLY A 9 -11.04 11.20 11.88
N SER A 10 -9.84 11.75 11.73
CA SER A 10 -9.62 12.93 10.89
C SER A 10 -9.42 12.53 9.43
N LEU A 11 -10.14 13.20 8.52
CA LEU A 11 -9.93 13.10 7.07
C LEU A 11 -8.55 13.64 6.67
N VAL A 12 -8.10 14.71 7.33
CA VAL A 12 -6.78 15.30 7.16
C VAL A 12 -5.92 14.86 8.34
N PRO A 13 -4.90 14.02 8.14
CA PRO A 13 -4.13 13.50 9.25
C PRO A 13 -3.35 14.62 9.95
N THR A 14 -3.38 14.62 11.27
CA THR A 14 -2.56 15.52 12.09
C THR A 14 -1.08 15.20 11.91
N GLU A 15 -0.21 16.15 12.26
CA GLU A 15 1.24 15.92 12.15
C GLU A 15 1.70 14.73 13.00
N ALA A 16 1.10 14.53 14.18
CA ALA A 16 1.35 13.37 15.02
C ALA A 16 0.92 12.05 14.36
N GLN A 17 -0.24 12.03 13.69
CA GLN A 17 -0.70 10.85 12.94
C GLN A 17 0.25 10.53 11.78
N LYS A 18 0.70 11.54 11.02
CA LYS A 18 1.67 11.37 9.94
C LYS A 18 2.99 10.81 10.42
N GLN A 19 3.57 11.40 11.48
CA GLN A 19 4.82 10.91 12.07
C GLN A 19 4.70 9.48 12.58
N GLN A 20 3.53 9.10 13.11
CA GLN A 20 3.33 7.74 13.57
C GLN A 20 3.20 6.74 12.43
N GLU A 21 2.49 7.10 11.36
CA GLU A 21 2.44 6.30 10.14
C GLU A 21 3.82 6.14 9.52
N GLU A 22 4.62 7.20 9.48
CA GLU A 22 6.00 7.16 9.00
C GLU A 22 6.87 6.22 9.82
N LYS A 23 6.81 6.28 11.16
CA LYS A 23 7.52 5.33 12.04
C LYS A 23 7.10 3.88 11.79
N VAL A 24 5.81 3.63 11.56
CA VAL A 24 5.33 2.28 11.23
C VAL A 24 5.88 1.86 9.87
N THR A 25 5.79 2.71 8.85
CA THR A 25 6.35 2.44 7.52
C THR A 25 7.84 2.13 7.61
N GLU A 26 8.65 2.98 8.24
CA GLU A 26 10.08 2.76 8.42
C GLU A 26 10.38 1.43 9.13
N HIS A 27 9.62 1.09 10.16
CA HIS A 27 9.78 -0.18 10.86
C HIS A 27 9.44 -1.38 9.97
N LEU A 28 8.38 -1.28 9.16
CA LEU A 28 8.01 -2.32 8.20
C LEU A 28 9.12 -2.49 7.15
N GLU A 29 9.58 -1.40 6.53
CA GLU A 29 10.64 -1.45 5.51
C GLU A 29 11.98 -1.96 6.07
N ALA A 30 12.39 -1.50 7.24
CA ALA A 30 13.62 -1.97 7.90
C ALA A 30 13.54 -3.47 8.27
N SER A 31 12.34 -3.99 8.54
CA SER A 31 12.13 -5.37 8.94
C SER A 31 12.03 -6.36 7.77
N ARG A 32 11.97 -5.86 6.52
CA ARG A 32 11.83 -6.69 5.30
C ARG A 32 13.11 -7.35 4.83
N ALA A 33 14.27 -6.98 5.38
CA ALA A 33 15.51 -7.61 4.99
C ALA A 33 15.58 -9.06 5.48
N GLY A 34 15.69 -10.01 4.53
CA GLY A 34 16.01 -11.41 4.79
C GLY A 34 14.83 -12.39 4.74
N ASP A 35 14.90 -13.43 5.57
CA ASP A 35 13.98 -14.57 5.66
C ASP A 35 12.79 -14.32 6.61
N ARG A 36 12.36 -13.06 6.73
CA ARG A 36 11.37 -12.64 7.75
C ARG A 36 9.98 -12.43 7.16
N SER A 37 8.99 -13.03 7.82
CA SER A 37 7.58 -12.64 7.67
C SER A 37 7.26 -11.48 8.60
N ILE A 38 6.41 -10.60 8.10
CA ILE A 38 5.87 -9.46 8.83
C ILE A 38 4.37 -9.68 8.96
N SER A 39 3.89 -9.65 10.19
CA SER A 39 2.47 -9.57 10.50
C SER A 39 2.22 -8.27 11.22
N LEU A 40 1.39 -7.41 10.64
CA LEU A 40 0.93 -6.18 11.26
C LEU A 40 -0.56 -6.32 11.52
N ALA A 41 -0.97 -6.10 12.77
CA ALA A 41 -2.37 -5.98 13.16
C ALA A 41 -2.67 -4.55 13.57
N PHE A 42 -3.75 -4.00 13.04
CA PHE A 42 -4.33 -2.74 13.48
C PHE A 42 -5.70 -2.98 14.11
N MET A 43 -5.98 -2.29 15.21
CA MET A 43 -7.29 -2.30 15.87
C MET A 43 -7.68 -0.89 16.30
N ALA A 44 -8.95 -0.56 16.09
CA ALA A 44 -9.57 0.68 16.51
C ALA A 44 -10.54 0.46 17.67
N SER A 45 -10.50 1.35 18.66
CA SER A 45 -11.51 1.44 19.72
C SER A 45 -12.91 1.74 19.14
N ASP A 46 -13.97 1.39 19.88
CA ASP A 46 -15.36 1.69 19.48
C ASP A 46 -15.72 3.16 19.70
N GLY A 47 -15.30 3.71 20.84
CA GLY A 47 -15.57 5.08 21.23
C GLY A 47 -14.36 6.01 21.04
N PRO A 48 -14.54 7.29 21.33
CA PRO A 48 -13.47 8.26 21.26
C PRO A 48 -12.42 8.02 22.36
N VAL A 49 -11.17 8.40 22.09
CA VAL A 49 -10.04 8.27 23.02
C VAL A 49 -10.21 9.15 24.26
N PHE A 50 -10.86 10.31 24.11
CA PHE A 50 -11.21 11.21 25.20
C PHE A 50 -12.73 11.41 25.28
N LYS A 51 -13.24 11.57 26.50
CA LYS A 51 -14.67 11.83 26.74
C LYS A 51 -15.09 13.15 26.05
N GLY A 52 -16.10 13.08 25.19
CA GLY A 52 -16.58 14.22 24.40
C GLY A 52 -15.78 14.50 23.12
N GLY A 53 -14.71 13.74 22.85
CA GLY A 53 -14.00 13.80 21.58
C GLY A 53 -14.70 12.98 20.47
N THR A 54 -14.18 13.10 19.26
CA THR A 54 -14.64 12.33 18.08
C THR A 54 -13.58 11.35 17.57
N GLU A 55 -12.30 11.58 17.88
CA GLU A 55 -11.21 10.71 17.46
C GLU A 55 -11.17 9.42 18.30
N ARG A 56 -10.97 8.28 17.65
CA ARG A 56 -10.84 6.97 18.30
C ARG A 56 -9.35 6.63 18.49
N LEU A 57 -9.05 5.82 19.49
CA LEU A 57 -7.71 5.23 19.66
C LEU A 57 -7.51 4.12 18.62
N GLY A 58 -6.40 4.18 17.88
CA GLY A 58 -5.90 3.13 17.02
C GLY A 58 -4.60 2.55 17.57
N ILE A 59 -4.41 1.24 17.38
CA ILE A 59 -3.24 0.51 17.84
C ILE A 59 -2.69 -0.31 16.68
N TYR A 60 -1.40 -0.16 16.40
CA TYR A 60 -0.65 -1.04 15.51
C TYR A 60 0.25 -1.96 16.33
N SER A 61 0.21 -3.26 16.02
CA SER A 61 1.11 -4.27 16.56
C SER A 61 1.82 -4.95 15.39
N VAL A 62 3.13 -4.77 15.31
CA VAL A 62 3.99 -5.42 14.32
C VAL A 62 4.72 -6.58 14.98
N GLU A 63 4.62 -7.74 14.36
CA GLU A 63 5.31 -8.94 14.77
C GLU A 63 6.12 -9.48 13.61
N LEU A 64 7.32 -9.96 13.94
CA LEU A 64 8.24 -10.51 12.97
C LEU A 64 8.37 -12.00 13.28
N SER A 65 8.30 -12.82 12.25
CA SER A 65 8.55 -14.25 12.33
C SER A 65 9.51 -14.65 11.20
N ARG A 66 10.02 -15.87 11.20
CA ARG A 66 10.81 -16.39 10.08
C ARG A 66 9.96 -17.26 9.18
N PHE A 67 10.25 -17.22 7.89
CA PHE A 67 9.76 -18.22 6.97
C PHE A 67 10.51 -19.54 7.22
N GLU A 68 9.81 -20.66 7.07
CA GLU A 68 10.44 -21.98 7.21
C GLU A 68 11.17 -22.38 5.93
N ALA A 69 10.66 -21.96 4.77
CA ALA A 69 11.25 -22.26 3.48
C ALA A 69 12.30 -21.20 3.06
N THR A 70 13.45 -21.68 2.59
CA THR A 70 14.62 -20.83 2.25
C THR A 70 14.84 -20.64 0.75
N HIS A 71 14.13 -21.40 -0.11
CA HIS A 71 14.22 -21.31 -1.57
C HIS A 71 12.85 -21.52 -2.21
N ILE A 72 12.13 -20.43 -2.41
CA ILE A 72 10.78 -20.46 -2.97
C ILE A 72 10.79 -19.92 -4.40
N SER A 73 10.09 -20.61 -5.30
CA SER A 73 9.82 -20.11 -6.64
C SER A 73 8.99 -18.83 -6.58
N LYS A 74 9.26 -17.87 -7.47
CA LYS A 74 8.40 -16.67 -7.62
C LYS A 74 6.98 -17.01 -8.08
N ASP A 75 6.78 -18.23 -8.59
CA ASP A 75 5.50 -18.74 -9.08
C ASP A 75 4.81 -19.65 -8.07
N GLU A 76 5.42 -19.87 -6.90
CA GLU A 76 4.76 -20.57 -5.81
C GLU A 76 3.58 -19.74 -5.29
N THR A 77 2.45 -20.40 -5.07
CA THR A 77 1.19 -19.81 -4.61
C THR A 77 0.63 -20.51 -3.37
N SER A 78 1.15 -21.66 -2.97
CA SER A 78 0.64 -22.43 -1.83
C SER A 78 0.93 -21.73 -0.51
N LEU A 79 -0.11 -21.31 0.21
CA LEU A 79 0.06 -20.69 1.53
C LEU A 79 0.77 -21.58 2.54
N GLU A 80 0.59 -22.91 2.46
CA GLU A 80 1.25 -23.85 3.37
C GLU A 80 2.78 -23.87 3.19
N VAL A 81 3.28 -23.39 2.06
CA VAL A 81 4.72 -23.23 1.77
C VAL A 81 5.18 -21.79 2.04
N LEU A 82 4.34 -20.81 1.67
CA LEU A 82 4.70 -19.39 1.64
C LEU A 82 4.54 -18.67 2.98
N ALA A 83 3.60 -19.12 3.81
CA ALA A 83 3.23 -18.43 5.03
C ALA A 83 4.12 -18.83 6.20
N SER A 84 4.11 -17.99 7.24
CA SER A 84 4.74 -18.35 8.51
C SER A 84 3.90 -19.39 9.26
N ALA A 85 4.54 -20.22 10.09
CA ALA A 85 3.84 -21.16 10.97
C ALA A 85 2.79 -20.46 11.87
N LYS A 86 3.08 -19.22 12.28
CA LYS A 86 2.15 -18.40 13.05
C LYS A 86 0.87 -18.10 12.26
N PHE A 87 1.00 -17.61 11.03
CA PHE A 87 -0.14 -17.36 10.15
C PHE A 87 -0.97 -18.63 9.96
N LEU A 88 -0.31 -19.76 9.69
CA LEU A 88 -1.00 -21.03 9.46
C LEU A 88 -1.75 -21.53 10.71
N LYS A 89 -1.26 -21.23 11.91
CA LYS A 89 -1.91 -21.61 13.16
C LYS A 89 -3.07 -20.68 13.54
N GLU A 90 -2.93 -19.37 13.32
CA GLU A 90 -3.88 -18.37 13.81
C GLU A 90 -5.05 -18.11 12.86
N LYS A 91 -4.84 -18.22 11.54
CA LYS A 91 -5.89 -17.93 10.57
C LYS A 91 -6.88 -19.07 10.46
N THR A 92 -8.16 -18.72 10.39
CA THR A 92 -9.25 -19.67 10.17
C THR A 92 -9.17 -20.29 8.77
N PRO A 93 -9.72 -21.50 8.56
CA PRO A 93 -9.73 -22.12 7.23
C PRO A 93 -10.37 -21.24 6.14
N ALA A 94 -11.51 -20.60 6.45
CA ALA A 94 -12.18 -19.68 5.53
C ALA A 94 -11.33 -18.45 5.19
N ALA A 95 -10.58 -17.90 6.17
CA ALA A 95 -9.66 -16.81 5.89
C ALA A 95 -8.52 -17.29 4.98
N LYS A 96 -7.91 -18.45 5.29
CA LYS A 96 -6.84 -19.02 4.45
C LYS A 96 -7.30 -19.23 3.01
N GLU A 97 -8.52 -19.71 2.79
CA GLU A 97 -9.09 -19.85 1.45
C GLU A 97 -9.12 -18.51 0.70
N GLN A 98 -9.59 -17.43 1.33
CA GLN A 98 -9.57 -16.10 0.70
C GLN A 98 -8.14 -15.62 0.39
N TYR A 99 -7.18 -15.86 1.31
CA TYR A 99 -5.77 -15.55 1.07
C TYR A 99 -5.19 -16.38 -0.09
N GLN A 100 -5.57 -17.65 -0.21
CA GLN A 100 -5.09 -18.56 -1.26
C GLN A 100 -5.57 -18.08 -2.64
N ILE A 101 -6.85 -17.70 -2.74
CA ILE A 101 -7.41 -17.21 -3.99
C ILE A 101 -6.71 -15.90 -4.43
N VAL A 102 -6.52 -14.93 -3.53
CA VAL A 102 -5.82 -13.68 -3.91
C VAL A 102 -4.33 -13.90 -4.20
N MET A 103 -3.70 -14.90 -3.59
CA MET A 103 -2.31 -15.28 -3.87
C MET A 103 -2.18 -15.85 -5.29
N GLU A 104 -3.10 -16.71 -5.69
CA GLU A 104 -3.15 -17.24 -7.06
C GLU A 104 -3.40 -16.13 -8.08
N ASP A 105 -4.39 -15.26 -7.82
CA ASP A 105 -4.74 -14.15 -8.71
C ASP A 105 -3.58 -13.16 -8.90
N VAL A 106 -2.91 -12.76 -7.81
CA VAL A 106 -1.80 -11.78 -7.87
C VAL A 106 -0.58 -12.34 -8.61
N VAL A 107 -0.27 -13.62 -8.40
CA VAL A 107 0.87 -14.29 -9.05
C VAL A 107 0.57 -14.53 -10.53
N ALA A 108 -0.64 -14.96 -10.88
CA ALA A 108 -1.04 -15.20 -12.27
C ALA A 108 -1.11 -13.90 -13.09
N LEU A 109 -1.71 -12.85 -12.53
CA LEU A 109 -1.95 -11.59 -13.26
C LEU A 109 -0.79 -10.59 -13.15
N ARG A 110 0.19 -10.83 -12.26
CA ARG A 110 1.36 -9.96 -12.02
C ARG A 110 1.00 -8.50 -11.75
N ARG A 111 -0.14 -8.27 -11.10
CA ARG A 111 -0.65 -6.93 -10.72
C ARG A 111 -1.34 -6.99 -9.38
N GLY A 112 -1.53 -5.84 -8.74
CA GLY A 112 -2.34 -5.73 -7.53
C GLY A 112 -3.78 -6.22 -7.78
N ILE A 113 -4.36 -6.87 -6.78
CA ILE A 113 -5.73 -7.40 -6.80
C ILE A 113 -6.44 -6.90 -5.56
N VAL A 114 -7.68 -6.46 -5.73
CA VAL A 114 -8.60 -6.14 -4.64
C VAL A 114 -9.78 -7.09 -4.74
N ARG A 115 -10.23 -7.62 -3.60
CA ARG A 115 -11.48 -8.37 -3.47
C ARG A 115 -12.29 -7.81 -2.33
N ILE A 116 -13.58 -7.66 -2.56
CA ILE A 116 -14.55 -7.28 -1.54
C ILE A 116 -15.32 -8.55 -1.14
N VAL A 117 -15.31 -8.86 0.14
CA VAL A 117 -15.94 -10.06 0.69
C VAL A 117 -16.93 -9.63 1.78
N PRO A 118 -18.12 -10.24 1.86
CA PRO A 118 -19.03 -9.98 2.98
C PRO A 118 -18.36 -10.26 4.32
N GLY A 119 -18.60 -9.39 5.32
CA GLY A 119 -18.08 -9.56 6.68
C GLY A 119 -18.47 -10.89 7.32
N SER A 120 -19.65 -11.41 6.95
CA SER A 120 -20.18 -12.70 7.38
C SER A 120 -19.32 -13.92 6.97
N ALA A 121 -18.46 -13.79 5.95
CA ALA A 121 -17.52 -14.84 5.57
C ALA A 121 -16.40 -15.03 6.59
N TYR A 122 -16.16 -14.02 7.44
CA TYR A 122 -15.14 -14.06 8.49
C TYR A 122 -15.78 -14.23 9.86
N ARG A 123 -15.30 -15.19 10.65
CA ARG A 123 -15.73 -15.34 12.05
C ARG A 123 -15.28 -14.10 12.85
N GLY A 124 -16.21 -13.43 13.53
CA GLY A 124 -15.92 -12.24 14.32
C GLY A 124 -17.14 -11.69 15.06
N THR A 125 -16.89 -10.70 15.90
CA THR A 125 -17.91 -10.01 16.72
C THR A 125 -18.83 -9.08 15.92
N HIS A 126 -18.48 -8.77 14.67
CA HIS A 126 -19.24 -7.90 13.79
C HIS A 126 -19.65 -8.69 12.54
N PRO A 127 -20.84 -9.33 12.53
CA PRO A 127 -21.29 -10.16 11.41
C PRO A 127 -21.72 -9.35 10.17
N GLY A 128 -21.78 -8.02 10.26
CA GLY A 128 -22.17 -7.12 9.18
C GLY A 128 -20.99 -6.37 8.54
N GLY A 129 -21.30 -5.65 7.46
CA GLY A 129 -20.32 -4.89 6.68
C GLY A 129 -19.49 -5.78 5.74
N PHE A 130 -18.29 -5.32 5.43
CA PHE A 130 -17.45 -5.92 4.39
C PHE A 130 -15.98 -5.98 4.80
N VAL A 131 -15.26 -6.87 4.13
CA VAL A 131 -13.81 -7.03 4.21
C VAL A 131 -13.22 -6.75 2.84
N LEU A 132 -12.31 -5.79 2.78
CA LEU A 132 -11.50 -5.54 1.60
C LEU A 132 -10.18 -6.28 1.74
N VAL A 133 -9.90 -7.18 0.81
CA VAL A 133 -8.64 -7.91 0.71
C VAL A 133 -7.85 -7.33 -0.45
N PHE A 134 -6.75 -6.63 -0.15
CA PHE A 134 -5.86 -6.06 -1.15
C PHE A 134 -4.53 -6.81 -1.15
N CYS A 135 -4.16 -7.35 -2.30
CA CYS A 135 -2.96 -8.17 -2.48
C CYS A 135 -2.07 -7.57 -3.57
N THR A 136 -0.77 -7.52 -3.36
CA THR A 136 0.18 -7.03 -4.37
C THR A 136 1.55 -7.70 -4.21
N SER A 137 2.34 -7.71 -5.29
CA SER A 137 3.71 -8.24 -5.30
C SER A 137 4.74 -7.11 -5.11
N GLU A 138 5.81 -7.40 -4.38
CA GLU A 138 6.94 -6.51 -4.05
C GLU A 138 7.82 -6.05 -5.22
N THR A 139 7.37 -6.10 -6.47
CA THR A 139 8.16 -5.58 -7.61
C THR A 139 8.48 -4.07 -7.52
N ALA A 140 7.95 -3.35 -6.53
CA ALA A 140 8.19 -1.93 -6.30
C ALA A 140 9.02 -1.57 -5.05
N GLY A 141 9.51 -2.55 -4.27
CA GLY A 141 10.42 -2.28 -3.14
C GLY A 141 9.85 -1.43 -2.00
N SER A 142 8.53 -1.18 -1.96
CA SER A 142 7.89 -0.43 -0.88
C SER A 142 6.59 -1.10 -0.41
N CYS A 143 6.35 -0.99 0.89
CA CYS A 143 5.17 -1.43 1.60
C CYS A 143 4.14 -0.33 1.37
N PHE A 144 3.08 -0.62 0.61
CA PHE A 144 1.98 0.31 0.32
C PHE A 144 1.18 0.73 1.57
N PHE A 145 1.75 0.65 2.77
CA PHE A 145 1.06 0.91 4.04
C PHE A 145 0.56 2.35 4.10
N ARG A 146 1.44 3.32 3.78
CA ARG A 146 1.09 4.74 3.80
C ARG A 146 0.01 5.05 2.76
N GLU A 147 0.17 4.49 1.59
CA GLU A 147 -0.75 4.55 0.45
C GLU A 147 -2.14 3.99 0.82
N VAL A 148 -2.18 2.83 1.47
CA VAL A 148 -3.43 2.20 1.92
C VAL A 148 -4.09 3.05 3.01
N CYS A 149 -3.33 3.54 3.98
CA CYS A 149 -3.85 4.44 5.02
C CYS A 149 -4.41 5.75 4.43
N HIS A 150 -3.70 6.33 3.45
CA HIS A 150 -4.15 7.53 2.74
C HIS A 150 -5.41 7.26 1.91
N ALA A 151 -5.45 6.18 1.13
CA ALA A 151 -6.61 5.80 0.32
C ALA A 151 -7.89 5.66 1.17
N MET A 152 -7.78 5.00 2.33
CA MET A 152 -8.91 4.88 3.26
C MET A 152 -9.39 6.25 3.74
N ARG A 153 -8.47 7.13 4.17
CA ARG A 153 -8.83 8.49 4.60
C ARG A 153 -9.45 9.32 3.47
N PHE A 154 -8.91 9.22 2.27
CA PHE A 154 -9.37 9.94 1.09
C PHE A 154 -10.84 9.60 0.77
N GLU A 155 -11.22 8.33 0.89
CA GLU A 155 -12.62 7.89 0.72
C GLU A 155 -13.49 8.11 1.97
N GLY A 156 -12.94 8.68 3.04
CA GLY A 156 -13.66 8.88 4.31
C GLY A 156 -13.95 7.59 5.07
N LEU A 157 -13.20 6.53 4.82
CA LEU A 157 -13.37 5.21 5.42
C LEU A 157 -12.41 5.00 6.58
N SER A 158 -12.95 4.53 7.70
CA SER A 158 -12.18 4.25 8.91
C SER A 158 -12.32 2.78 9.29
N PRO A 159 -11.27 1.96 9.13
CA PRO A 159 -11.37 0.53 9.42
C PRO A 159 -11.52 0.30 10.93
N LYS A 160 -12.22 -0.78 11.29
CA LYS A 160 -12.30 -1.23 12.69
C LYS A 160 -11.06 -2.04 13.07
N ARG A 161 -10.56 -2.83 12.12
CA ARG A 161 -9.33 -3.60 12.22
C ARG A 161 -8.77 -3.82 10.83
N PHE A 162 -7.46 -3.98 10.72
CA PHE A 162 -6.89 -4.55 9.51
C PHE A 162 -5.63 -5.33 9.82
N TYR A 163 -5.28 -6.23 8.91
CA TYR A 163 -4.09 -7.05 9.00
C TYR A 163 -3.27 -6.87 7.73
N LEU A 164 -1.96 -6.79 7.86
CA LEU A 164 -1.01 -6.90 6.77
C LEU A 164 -0.15 -8.13 7.04
N GLU A 165 -0.05 -9.01 6.07
CA GLU A 165 0.80 -10.20 6.11
C GLU A 165 1.74 -10.19 4.91
N THR A 166 3.00 -10.56 5.13
CA THR A 166 3.96 -10.81 4.03
C THR A 166 4.25 -12.30 3.88
N PHE A 167 4.49 -12.70 2.64
CA PHE A 167 4.72 -14.08 2.23
C PHE A 167 6.09 -14.22 1.58
N ALA A 168 6.66 -15.43 1.66
CA ALA A 168 8.04 -15.67 1.27
C ALA A 168 8.35 -15.51 -0.23
N ASN A 169 7.32 -15.50 -1.10
CA ASN A 169 7.46 -15.15 -2.52
C ASN A 169 7.45 -13.63 -2.78
N GLY A 170 7.42 -12.80 -1.75
CA GLY A 170 7.37 -11.34 -1.86
C GLY A 170 5.97 -10.79 -2.12
N VAL A 171 4.92 -11.59 -1.94
CA VAL A 171 3.54 -11.10 -1.94
C VAL A 171 3.20 -10.52 -0.57
N LEU A 172 2.44 -9.43 -0.58
CA LEU A 172 1.89 -8.81 0.61
C LEU A 172 0.37 -8.69 0.49
N THR A 173 -0.34 -8.93 1.58
CA THR A 173 -1.80 -8.92 1.61
C THR A 173 -2.33 -8.15 2.80
N TYR A 174 -3.17 -7.15 2.52
CA TYR A 174 -3.99 -6.43 3.47
C TYR A 174 -5.38 -7.06 3.56
N SER A 175 -5.86 -7.32 4.76
CA SER A 175 -7.26 -7.67 5.04
C SER A 175 -7.87 -6.60 5.96
N ILE A 176 -8.75 -5.77 5.42
CA ILE A 176 -9.26 -4.55 6.06
C ILE A 176 -10.76 -4.69 6.33
N PHE A 177 -11.19 -4.49 7.57
CA PHE A 177 -12.56 -4.73 8.00
C PHE A 177 -13.32 -3.42 8.21
N PHE A 178 -14.41 -3.27 7.45
CA PHE A 178 -15.30 -2.12 7.48
C PHE A 178 -16.71 -2.55 7.89
N PRO A 179 -17.03 -2.56 9.20
CA PRO A 179 -18.32 -3.06 9.69
C PRO A 179 -19.51 -2.16 9.31
N THR A 180 -19.27 -0.91 8.96
CA THR A 180 -20.30 0.11 8.70
C THR A 180 -20.26 0.68 7.28
N ALA A 181 -19.32 0.25 6.43
CA ALA A 181 -19.23 0.74 5.05
C ALA A 181 -20.24 0.03 4.15
N THR A 182 -20.69 0.72 3.11
CA THR A 182 -21.50 0.13 2.04
C THR A 182 -20.60 -0.55 1.00
N GLU A 183 -21.19 -1.37 0.13
CA GLU A 183 -20.45 -1.97 -0.99
C GLU A 183 -19.94 -0.89 -1.97
N GLU A 184 -20.75 0.14 -2.23
CA GLU A 184 -20.39 1.27 -3.10
C GLU A 184 -19.17 2.04 -2.57
N ASP A 185 -19.08 2.23 -1.24
CA ASP A 185 -17.91 2.83 -0.60
C ASP A 185 -16.64 2.00 -0.86
N LEU A 186 -16.76 0.68 -0.76
CA LEU A 186 -15.62 -0.21 -1.00
C LEU A 186 -15.23 -0.31 -2.47
N GLN A 187 -16.18 -0.20 -3.40
CA GLN A 187 -15.89 -0.11 -4.83
C GLN A 187 -15.15 1.20 -5.19
N ARG A 188 -15.43 2.30 -4.47
CA ARG A 188 -14.62 3.52 -4.58
C ARG A 188 -13.21 3.31 -4.04
N LEU A 189 -13.09 2.73 -2.84
CA LEU A 189 -11.80 2.43 -2.24
C LEU A 189 -10.96 1.46 -3.08
N GLU A 190 -11.59 0.44 -3.69
CA GLU A 190 -10.95 -0.47 -4.62
C GLU A 190 -10.32 0.29 -5.80
N ARG A 191 -11.08 1.16 -6.47
CA ARG A 191 -10.57 1.97 -7.59
C ARG A 191 -9.40 2.86 -7.15
N THR A 192 -9.53 3.50 -6.00
CA THR A 192 -8.50 4.36 -5.43
C THR A 192 -7.23 3.56 -5.13
N LEU A 193 -7.32 2.42 -4.44
CA LEU A 193 -6.19 1.53 -4.15
C LEU A 193 -5.51 1.04 -5.44
N MET A 194 -6.29 0.64 -6.44
CA MET A 194 -5.76 0.19 -7.72
C MET A 194 -4.98 1.31 -8.43
N CYS A 195 -5.49 2.55 -8.43
CA CYS A 195 -4.74 3.70 -8.92
C CYS A 195 -3.43 3.89 -8.14
N THR A 196 -3.46 3.75 -6.81
CA THR A 196 -2.28 3.92 -5.96
C THR A 196 -1.17 2.92 -6.27
N THR A 197 -1.50 1.68 -6.65
CA THR A 197 -0.48 0.71 -7.08
C THR A 197 0.30 1.14 -8.32
N LEU A 198 -0.29 2.01 -9.13
CA LEU A 198 0.31 2.57 -10.35
C LEU A 198 1.03 3.90 -10.10
N LEU A 199 0.75 4.56 -8.97
CA LEU A 199 1.45 5.75 -8.49
C LEU A 199 2.79 5.34 -7.85
N LYS A 200 3.79 5.03 -8.68
CA LYS A 200 5.15 4.78 -8.17
C LYS A 200 5.84 6.09 -7.80
N CYS A 201 6.30 6.20 -6.56
CA CYS A 201 7.23 7.25 -6.15
C CYS A 201 8.64 6.91 -6.68
N PHE A 202 9.03 7.56 -7.77
CA PHE A 202 10.40 7.57 -8.25
C PHE A 202 11.01 8.90 -7.82
N PRO A 203 12.05 8.89 -6.97
CA PRO A 203 12.74 10.10 -6.53
C PRO A 203 13.05 11.03 -7.71
N GLY A 204 12.75 12.32 -7.56
CA GLY A 204 12.86 13.31 -8.64
C GLY A 204 11.68 13.31 -9.61
N LYS A 205 11.54 12.27 -10.45
CA LYS A 205 10.67 12.33 -11.65
C LYS A 205 9.16 12.31 -11.37
N SER A 206 8.72 11.59 -10.34
CA SER A 206 7.28 11.48 -10.00
C SER A 206 6.94 11.92 -8.58
N GLU A 207 7.95 12.37 -7.83
CA GLU A 207 7.82 12.73 -6.41
C GLU A 207 6.84 13.88 -6.18
N ILE A 208 6.83 14.91 -7.04
CA ILE A 208 5.91 16.04 -6.94
C ILE A 208 4.45 15.59 -7.10
N ILE A 209 4.19 14.77 -8.12
CA ILE A 209 2.83 14.26 -8.39
C ILE A 209 2.40 13.32 -7.27
N TYR A 210 3.27 12.38 -6.87
CA TYR A 210 3.00 11.46 -5.76
C TYR A 210 2.70 12.23 -4.46
N SER A 211 3.52 13.24 -4.13
CA SER A 211 3.33 14.07 -2.94
C SER A 211 2.01 14.85 -3.00
N SER A 212 1.65 15.37 -4.18
CA SER A 212 0.38 16.07 -4.38
C SER A 212 -0.84 15.15 -4.15
N VAL A 213 -0.76 13.88 -4.58
CA VAL A 213 -1.80 12.88 -4.29
C VAL A 213 -1.83 12.56 -2.80
N MET A 214 -0.70 12.28 -2.17
CA MET A 214 -0.60 11.93 -0.75
C MET A 214 -1.00 13.08 0.19
N GLN A 215 -0.94 14.33 -0.30
CA GLN A 215 -1.44 15.52 0.40
C GLN A 215 -2.89 15.87 0.04
N SER A 216 -3.55 15.04 -0.77
CA SER A 216 -4.93 15.24 -1.23
C SER A 216 -5.13 16.57 -2.00
N GLN A 217 -4.08 17.11 -2.61
CA GLN A 217 -4.16 18.29 -3.48
C GLN A 217 -4.75 17.94 -4.85
N ILE A 218 -4.52 16.70 -5.29
CA ILE A 218 -5.10 16.10 -6.49
C ILE A 218 -5.59 14.69 -6.15
N THR A 219 -6.54 14.17 -6.94
CA THR A 219 -7.03 12.81 -6.76
C THR A 219 -6.04 11.78 -7.29
N HIS A 220 -6.18 10.52 -6.87
CA HIS A 220 -5.36 9.40 -7.34
C HIS A 220 -5.45 9.21 -8.86
N GLU A 221 -6.65 9.34 -9.43
CA GLU A 221 -6.89 9.24 -10.88
C GLU A 221 -6.20 10.38 -11.64
N VAL A 222 -6.29 11.62 -11.15
CA VAL A 222 -5.62 12.78 -11.75
C VAL A 222 -4.10 12.61 -11.67
N GLY A 223 -3.57 12.17 -10.52
CA GLY A 223 -2.15 11.87 -10.38
C GLY A 223 -1.67 10.83 -11.39
N LEU A 224 -2.43 9.76 -11.59
CA LEU A 224 -2.10 8.72 -12.56
C LEU A 224 -2.14 9.26 -13.99
N TYR A 225 -3.15 10.06 -14.32
CA TYR A 225 -3.26 10.72 -15.63
C TYR A 225 -2.06 11.64 -15.89
N LEU A 226 -1.67 12.46 -14.92
CA LEU A 226 -0.50 13.35 -15.04
C LEU A 226 0.79 12.55 -15.24
N LEU A 227 0.99 11.44 -14.51
CA LEU A 227 2.14 10.56 -14.72
C LEU A 227 2.15 9.93 -16.11
N ALA A 228 0.99 9.52 -16.62
CA ALA A 228 0.88 9.00 -17.98
C ALA A 228 1.19 10.07 -19.02
N ALA A 229 0.69 11.29 -18.84
CA ALA A 229 0.96 12.43 -19.71
C ALA A 229 2.45 12.79 -19.73
N VAL A 230 3.11 12.87 -18.57
CA VAL A 230 4.56 13.14 -18.47
C VAL A 230 5.36 12.06 -19.19
N LYS A 231 5.04 10.78 -18.97
CA LYS A 231 5.71 9.67 -19.68
C LYS A 231 5.49 9.74 -21.18
N PHE A 232 4.27 10.05 -21.62
CA PHE A 232 3.94 10.19 -23.03
C PHE A 232 4.71 11.33 -23.69
N VAL A 233 4.68 12.53 -23.10
CA VAL A 233 5.44 13.68 -23.60
C VAL A 233 6.93 13.35 -23.61
N TYR A 234 7.47 12.75 -22.54
CA TYR A 234 8.87 12.37 -22.51
C TYR A 234 9.22 11.37 -23.64
N ALA A 235 8.41 10.35 -23.88
CA ALA A 235 8.71 9.30 -24.85
C ALA A 235 8.43 9.69 -26.31
N PHE A 236 7.43 10.54 -26.56
CA PHE A 236 6.90 10.78 -27.91
C PHE A 236 6.99 12.23 -28.38
N PHE A 237 7.38 13.18 -27.52
CA PHE A 237 7.58 14.55 -27.97
C PHE A 237 8.82 14.62 -28.89
N PRO A 238 8.68 15.11 -30.15
CA PRO A 238 9.78 15.17 -31.11
C PRO A 238 10.76 16.30 -30.74
N ARG A 239 11.63 16.02 -29.76
CA ARG A 239 12.59 16.96 -29.18
C ARG A 239 13.57 17.49 -30.22
N GLU A 240 13.92 16.67 -31.21
CA GLU A 240 14.82 17.05 -32.30
C GLU A 240 14.22 18.16 -33.17
N GLN A 241 12.89 18.23 -33.25
CA GLN A 241 12.18 19.21 -34.08
C GLN A 241 11.82 20.48 -33.31
N TYR A 242 11.38 20.35 -32.06
CA TYR A 242 10.79 21.46 -31.30
C TYR A 242 11.60 21.92 -30.09
N ALA A 243 12.68 21.21 -29.72
CA ALA A 243 13.58 21.61 -28.65
C ALA A 243 15.06 21.35 -29.02
N PRO A 244 15.57 21.91 -30.14
CA PRO A 244 16.94 21.67 -30.59
C PRO A 244 17.97 22.16 -29.57
N GLU A 245 17.72 23.26 -28.84
CA GLU A 245 18.66 23.74 -27.83
C GLU A 245 18.77 22.78 -26.64
N TYR A 246 17.69 22.09 -26.27
CA TYR A 246 17.72 21.05 -25.25
C TYR A 246 18.61 19.87 -25.68
N MET A 247 18.55 19.50 -26.97
CA MET A 247 19.39 18.44 -27.52
C MET A 247 20.88 18.85 -27.55
N ASP A 248 21.18 20.11 -27.85
CA ASP A 248 22.55 20.61 -27.86
C ASP A 248 23.14 20.69 -26.44
N VAL A 249 22.36 21.16 -25.46
CA VAL A 249 22.74 21.11 -24.04
C VAL A 249 22.93 19.67 -23.58
N HIS A 250 22.04 18.75 -23.95
CA HIS A 250 22.15 17.34 -23.59
C HIS A 250 23.42 16.69 -24.19
N LYS A 251 23.80 17.04 -25.44
CA LYS A 251 25.04 16.55 -26.07
C LYS A 251 26.30 17.07 -25.36
N VAL A 252 26.29 18.32 -24.92
CA VAL A 252 27.40 18.91 -24.14
C VAL A 252 27.49 18.24 -22.76
N LEU A 253 26.35 17.98 -22.12
CA LEU A 253 26.27 17.37 -20.79
C LEU A 253 26.49 15.86 -20.76
N GLN A 254 26.42 15.15 -21.88
CA GLN A 254 26.82 13.73 -21.95
C GLN A 254 28.28 13.51 -21.53
N TRP A 255 29.12 14.53 -21.65
CA TRP A 255 30.52 14.52 -21.21
C TRP A 255 30.71 14.94 -19.75
N ASP A 256 29.64 15.33 -19.05
CA ASP A 256 29.62 15.71 -17.63
C ASP A 256 28.40 15.08 -16.90
N PRO A 257 28.47 13.78 -16.57
CA PRO A 257 27.38 13.03 -15.94
C PRO A 257 26.80 13.66 -14.65
N PRO A 258 27.60 14.28 -13.76
CA PRO A 258 27.09 15.03 -12.62
C PRO A 258 26.12 16.17 -12.99
N SER A 259 26.45 16.96 -14.01
CA SER A 259 25.62 18.09 -14.44
C SER A 259 24.40 17.63 -15.23
N GLN A 260 24.51 16.54 -15.99
CA GLN A 260 23.36 15.88 -16.61
C GLN A 260 22.33 15.42 -15.55
N ARG A 261 22.79 14.79 -14.46
CA ARG A 261 21.90 14.38 -13.35
C ARG A 261 21.22 15.57 -12.68
N LYS A 262 21.89 16.73 -12.56
CA LYS A 262 21.28 17.95 -12.03
C LYS A 262 20.19 18.51 -12.95
N LEU A 263 20.42 18.49 -14.27
CA LEU A 263 19.43 18.94 -15.25
C LEU A 263 18.20 18.03 -15.28
N GLU A 264 18.38 16.71 -15.17
CA GLU A 264 17.28 15.74 -15.11
C GLU A 264 16.52 15.73 -13.77
N ALA A 265 17.06 16.39 -12.75
CA ALA A 265 16.46 16.52 -11.43
C ALA A 265 15.70 17.84 -11.22
N LEU A 266 15.78 18.78 -12.19
CA LEU A 266 14.95 19.98 -12.28
C LEU A 266 13.59 19.65 -12.91
#